data_AF-A0A067SP96-F1
#
_entry.id   AF-A0A067SP96-F1
#
_cell.length_a   1.000
_cell.length_b   1.000
_cell.length_c   1.000
_cell.angle_alpha   90.00
_cell.angle_beta   90.00
_cell.angle_gamma   90.00
#
_symmetry.space_group_name_H-M   'P 1'
#
loop_
_entity.id
_entity.type
_entity.pdbx_description
1 polymer ?
#
loop_
_entity_poly.entity_id
_entity_poly.type
_entity_poly.pdbx_seq_one_letter_code
_entity_poly.pdbx_strand_id
1 'polypeptide(L)'
;MASAAQLEALIEALYGVAFVSKGEVAAAALYLWDYLLTVGMEIELVWTSRWNVIKVLFLVQRYLPLLDTCILTLYRDLQPGRTGNGCTVIEMATGFMYVGGYVVAEALLTFRVWALWERSRTLAFILPVAFAVCWAPAFVVMYYFQQSLRFSPAPIPGVPGCFVIAASEILKWCWVSLIIWNAFTLFLMLIPGMRHYRSQLHSSLLYSVVYRDGTFYFFFLFVLSIINIVLTVTVVPTKRFFISSLERCLHSMLASRVILHMRDHARLPPEWESGRSEVEFALPPRQNGTVISVRSQVDPSRNYKASGLH
;
A
#
# COMPACT_ATOMS: atom_id res chain seq x y z
N MET A 1 39.58 29.78 16.97
CA MET A 1 38.21 30.32 17.01
C MET A 1 37.51 29.88 15.74
N ALA A 2 36.39 29.15 15.83
CA ALA A 2 35.59 28.86 14.65
C ALA A 2 35.11 30.18 14.05
N SER A 3 35.16 30.34 12.73
CA SER A 3 34.64 31.54 12.09
C SER A 3 33.11 31.60 12.27
N ALA A 4 32.51 32.80 12.25
CA ALA A 4 31.05 32.94 12.33
C ALA A 4 30.32 32.07 11.28
N ALA A 5 30.90 31.95 10.08
CA ALA A 5 30.40 31.08 9.02
C ALA A 5 30.41 29.58 9.37
N GLN A 6 31.40 29.11 10.11
CA GLN A 6 31.44 27.70 10.57
C GLN A 6 30.36 27.43 11.63
N LEU A 7 30.07 28.41 12.48
CA LEU A 7 29.01 28.30 13.48
C LEU A 7 27.62 28.29 12.83
N GLU A 8 27.39 29.17 11.86
CA GLU A 8 26.12 29.20 11.11
C GLU A 8 25.86 27.88 10.35
N ALA A 9 26.86 27.37 9.64
CA ALA A 9 26.76 26.09 8.94
C ALA A 9 26.46 24.91 9.89
N LEU A 10 27.06 24.92 11.09
CA LEU A 10 26.79 23.92 12.12
C LEU A 10 25.35 24.01 12.63
N ILE A 11 24.85 25.22 12.91
CA ILE A 11 23.48 25.44 13.36
C ILE A 11 22.48 24.94 12.31
N GLU A 12 22.71 25.27 11.03
CA GLU A 12 21.84 24.82 9.94
C GLU A 12 21.82 23.28 9.82
N ALA A 13 22.97 22.62 9.93
CA ALA A 13 23.06 21.17 9.91
C ALA A 13 22.31 20.52 11.09
N LEU A 14 22.44 21.07 12.30
CA LEU A 14 21.73 20.59 13.49
C LEU A 14 20.21 20.75 13.34
N TYR A 15 19.73 21.88 12.83
CA TYR A 15 18.31 22.07 12.53
C TYR A 15 17.82 21.11 11.44
N GLY A 16 18.63 20.83 10.42
CA GLY A 16 18.33 19.85 9.38
C GLY A 16 18.10 18.44 9.93
N VAL A 17 19.01 17.95 10.77
CA VAL A 17 18.90 16.63 11.41
C VAL A 17 17.70 16.57 12.35
N ALA A 18 17.50 17.60 13.18
CA ALA A 18 16.34 17.65 14.08
C ALA A 18 15.01 17.67 13.32
N PHE A 19 14.96 18.34 12.17
CA PHE A 19 13.78 18.36 11.30
C PHE A 19 13.49 16.98 10.71
N VAL A 20 14.51 16.30 10.17
CA VAL A 20 14.36 14.93 9.63
C VAL A 20 13.88 13.98 10.72
N SER A 21 14.54 13.97 11.87
CA SER A 21 14.20 13.07 12.98
C SER A 21 12.78 13.27 13.51
N LYS A 22 12.36 14.52 13.70
CA LYS A 22 10.98 14.82 14.08
C LYS A 22 9.97 14.39 13.01
N GLY A 23 10.31 14.60 11.74
CA GLY A 23 9.49 14.15 10.61
C GLY A 23 9.33 12.63 10.57
N GLU A 24 10.39 11.88 10.84
CA GLU A 24 10.36 10.42 10.87
C GLU A 24 9.61 9.87 12.08
N VAL A 25 9.74 10.50 13.25
CA VAL A 25 8.91 10.20 14.42
C VAL A 25 7.43 10.43 14.09
N ALA A 26 7.09 11.53 13.40
CA ALA A 26 5.72 11.79 12.97
C ALA A 26 5.21 10.74 11.97
N ALA A 27 6.04 10.33 11.00
CA ALA A 27 5.71 9.28 10.03
C ALA A 27 5.47 7.91 10.71
N ALA A 28 6.32 7.54 11.67
CA ALA A 28 6.18 6.32 12.46
C ALA A 28 4.90 6.36 13.32
N ALA A 29 4.64 7.48 13.99
CA ALA A 29 3.44 7.67 14.80
C ALA A 29 2.16 7.59 13.94
N LEU A 30 2.15 8.20 12.76
CA LEU A 30 1.02 8.14 11.83
C LEU A 30 0.74 6.71 11.36
N TYR A 31 1.78 5.95 11.02
CA TYR A 31 1.65 4.55 10.65
C TYR A 31 1.13 3.69 11.81
N LEU A 32 1.67 3.86 13.03
CA LEU A 32 1.20 3.13 14.21
C LEU A 32 -0.25 3.46 14.53
N TRP A 33 -0.63 4.72 14.42
CA TRP A 33 -2.02 5.16 14.57
C TRP A 33 -2.95 4.46 13.57
N ASP A 34 -2.58 4.45 12.28
CA ASP A 34 -3.33 3.73 11.25
C ASP A 34 -3.43 2.23 11.54
N TYR A 35 -2.31 1.63 11.96
CA TYR A 35 -2.23 0.22 12.30
C TYR A 35 -3.23 -0.14 13.41
N LEU A 36 -3.24 0.63 14.50
CA LEU A 36 -4.15 0.42 15.63
C LEU A 36 -5.62 0.59 15.23
N LEU A 37 -5.95 1.52 14.33
CA LEU A 37 -7.31 1.71 13.85
C LEU A 37 -7.83 0.55 12.99
N THR A 38 -6.93 -0.18 12.33
CA THR A 38 -7.29 -1.16 11.29
C THR A 38 -6.95 -2.59 11.68
N VAL A 39 -6.29 -2.81 12.83
CA VAL A 39 -5.95 -4.15 13.35
C VAL A 39 -7.18 -5.01 13.63
N GLY A 40 -8.30 -4.42 14.07
CA GLY A 40 -9.54 -5.16 14.29
C GLY A 40 -10.05 -5.81 13.00
N MET A 41 -10.12 -5.02 11.92
CA MET A 41 -10.43 -5.52 10.58
C MET A 41 -9.39 -6.53 10.10
N GLU A 42 -8.11 -6.32 10.40
CA GLU A 42 -7.05 -7.28 10.01
C GLU A 42 -7.29 -8.65 10.63
N ILE A 43 -7.51 -8.72 11.95
CA ILE A 43 -7.77 -9.96 12.69
C ILE A 43 -8.99 -10.67 12.10
N GLU A 44 -10.07 -9.93 11.86
CA GLU A 44 -11.31 -10.51 11.37
C GLU A 44 -11.21 -10.96 9.91
N LEU A 45 -10.62 -10.15 9.02
CA LEU A 45 -10.64 -10.32 7.56
C LEU A 45 -9.44 -11.11 7.01
N VAL A 46 -8.29 -11.07 7.69
CA VAL A 46 -7.02 -11.61 7.18
C VAL A 46 -6.57 -12.83 7.99
N TRP A 47 -6.58 -12.74 9.32
CA TRP A 47 -6.04 -13.81 10.16
C TRP A 47 -6.87 -15.10 10.06
N THR A 48 -8.20 -14.97 10.04
CA THR A 48 -9.16 -16.09 9.88
C THR A 48 -9.14 -16.72 8.48
N SER A 49 -8.58 -16.04 7.48
CA SER A 49 -8.54 -16.52 6.09
C SER A 49 -7.46 -17.59 5.89
N ARG A 50 -7.69 -18.52 4.94
CA ARG A 50 -6.71 -19.54 4.55
C ARG A 50 -5.40 -18.90 4.05
N TRP A 51 -4.29 -19.59 4.26
CA TRP A 51 -2.98 -19.17 3.76
C TRP A 51 -2.96 -19.20 2.23
N ASN A 52 -2.58 -18.07 1.63
CA ASN A 52 -2.36 -17.92 0.19
C ASN A 52 -1.34 -16.80 -0.05
N VAL A 53 -0.89 -16.66 -1.30
CA VAL A 53 0.13 -15.66 -1.70
C VAL A 53 -0.31 -14.24 -1.33
N ILE A 54 -1.59 -13.89 -1.52
CA ILE A 54 -2.12 -12.55 -1.20
C ILE A 54 -2.03 -12.26 0.30
N LYS A 55 -2.33 -13.24 1.17
CA LYS A 55 -2.19 -13.11 2.62
C LYS A 55 -0.74 -12.85 3.02
N VAL A 56 0.20 -13.59 2.43
CA VAL A 56 1.64 -13.41 2.70
C VAL A 56 2.10 -12.02 2.26
N LEU A 57 1.79 -11.60 1.02
CA LEU A 57 2.15 -10.28 0.52
C LEU A 57 1.54 -9.16 1.37
N PHE A 58 0.28 -9.30 1.75
CA PHE A 58 -0.40 -8.36 2.65
C PHE A 58 0.33 -8.23 3.98
N LEU A 59 0.64 -9.35 4.66
CA LEU A 59 1.34 -9.31 5.95
C LEU A 59 2.75 -8.72 5.79
N VAL A 60 3.51 -9.14 4.79
CA VAL A 60 4.87 -8.61 4.60
C VAL A 60 4.85 -7.10 4.34
N GLN A 61 4.04 -6.58 3.40
CA GLN A 61 4.00 -5.14 3.15
C GLN A 61 3.45 -4.34 4.34
N ARG A 62 2.57 -4.97 5.14
CA ARG A 62 1.90 -4.35 6.29
C ARG A 62 2.86 -4.18 7.45
N TYR A 63 3.67 -5.19 7.77
CA TYR A 63 4.55 -5.19 8.95
C TYR A 63 5.95 -4.66 8.66
N LEU A 64 6.36 -4.55 7.39
CA LEU A 64 7.67 -3.98 7.05
C LEU A 64 7.90 -2.56 7.59
N PRO A 65 6.95 -1.60 7.54
CA PRO A 65 7.14 -0.26 8.12
C PRO A 65 7.40 -0.25 9.63
N LEU A 66 6.88 -1.25 10.36
CA LEU A 66 7.19 -1.43 11.77
C LEU A 66 8.68 -1.73 11.97
N LEU A 67 9.26 -2.55 11.09
CA LEU A 67 10.69 -2.89 11.15
C LEU A 67 11.57 -1.77 10.59
N ASP A 68 11.28 -1.32 9.37
CA ASP A 68 12.14 -0.39 8.65
C ASP A 68 12.06 1.03 9.25
N THR A 69 10.86 1.53 9.53
CA THR A 69 10.65 2.93 9.94
C THR A 69 10.52 3.07 11.45
N CYS A 70 9.65 2.29 12.11
CA CYS A 70 9.46 2.43 13.56
C CYS A 70 10.65 1.91 14.38
N ILE A 71 11.36 0.88 13.91
CA ILE A 71 12.50 0.31 14.63
C ILE A 71 13.82 0.87 14.07
N LEU A 72 14.19 0.55 12.82
CA LEU A 72 15.54 0.87 12.32
C LEU A 72 15.79 2.36 12.16
N THR A 73 14.87 3.08 11.51
CA THR A 73 14.98 4.53 11.31
C THR A 73 14.94 5.30 12.64
N LEU A 74 14.03 5.00 13.57
CA LEU A 74 14.05 5.65 14.89
C LEU A 74 15.28 5.27 15.72
N TYR A 75 15.76 4.03 15.61
CA TYR A 75 16.98 3.61 16.28
C TYR A 75 18.21 4.38 15.76
N ARG A 76 18.29 4.61 14.45
CA ARG A 76 19.31 5.46 13.83
C ARG A 76 19.26 6.88 14.38
N ASP A 77 18.06 7.45 14.48
CA ASP A 77 17.85 8.87 14.74
C ASP A 77 17.95 9.25 16.22
N LEU A 78 17.55 8.35 17.12
CA LEU A 78 17.47 8.62 18.55
C LEU A 78 18.74 8.20 19.31
N GLN A 79 19.64 7.42 18.69
CA GLN A 79 20.83 6.93 19.38
C GLN A 79 21.98 7.94 19.36
N PRO A 80 22.50 8.36 20.53
CA PRO A 80 23.66 9.24 20.64
C PRO A 80 24.99 8.51 20.35
N GLY A 81 25.94 9.26 19.77
CA GLY A 81 27.34 8.83 19.68
C GLY A 81 27.62 7.67 18.71
N ARG A 82 26.78 7.49 17.68
CA ARG A 82 26.99 6.42 16.68
C ARG A 82 28.20 6.72 15.78
N THR A 83 29.05 5.71 15.58
CA THR A 83 30.17 5.76 14.62
C THR A 83 29.67 5.58 13.17
N GLY A 84 30.43 6.08 12.18
CA GLY A 84 30.08 6.03 10.75
C GLY A 84 29.67 4.64 10.22
N ASN A 85 30.41 3.57 10.56
CA ASN A 85 30.08 2.21 10.08
C ASN A 85 28.69 1.74 10.53
N GLY A 86 28.28 2.08 11.76
CA GLY A 86 26.96 1.73 12.28
C GLY A 86 25.83 2.42 11.51
N CYS A 87 26.03 3.70 11.18
CA CYS A 87 25.10 4.47 10.34
C CYS A 87 24.98 3.85 8.95
N THR A 88 26.10 3.49 8.31
CA THR A 88 26.09 2.88 6.98
C THR A 88 25.32 1.56 6.94
N VAL A 89 25.52 0.69 7.92
CA VAL A 89 24.82 -0.61 7.97
C VAL A 89 23.30 -0.42 8.13
N ILE A 90 22.89 0.47 9.03
CA ILE A 90 21.46 0.73 9.27
C ILE A 90 20.82 1.36 8.02
N GLU A 91 21.48 2.35 7.41
CA GLU A 91 20.98 3.01 6.19
C GLU A 91 20.86 2.06 5.01
N MET A 92 21.83 1.16 4.84
CA MET A 92 21.74 0.11 3.82
C MET A 92 20.55 -0.81 4.08
N ALA A 93 20.38 -1.27 5.33
CA ALA A 93 19.26 -2.12 5.70
C ALA A 93 17.91 -1.42 5.46
N THR A 94 17.74 -0.19 5.95
CA THR A 94 16.53 0.61 5.76
C THR A 94 16.25 0.87 4.28
N GLY A 95 17.26 1.25 3.49
CA GLY A 95 17.09 1.51 2.06
C GLY A 95 16.60 0.29 1.28
N PHE A 96 17.19 -0.89 1.50
CA PHE A 96 16.74 -2.12 0.85
C PHE A 96 15.38 -2.58 1.35
N MET A 97 15.07 -2.41 2.65
CA MET A 97 13.74 -2.68 3.17
C MET A 97 12.68 -1.75 2.60
N TYR A 98 13.01 -0.48 2.34
CA TYR A 98 12.10 0.47 1.70
C TYR A 98 11.76 0.02 0.28
N VAL A 99 12.77 -0.23 -0.56
CA VAL A 99 12.54 -0.71 -1.94
C VAL A 99 11.79 -2.05 -1.94
N GLY A 100 12.20 -3.00 -1.11
CA GLY A 100 11.50 -4.28 -0.96
C GLY A 100 10.06 -4.11 -0.49
N GLY A 101 9.81 -3.18 0.42
CA GLY A 101 8.49 -2.84 0.93
C GLY A 101 7.55 -2.29 -0.15
N TYR A 102 8.03 -1.35 -0.98
CA TYR A 102 7.29 -0.87 -2.14
C TYR A 102 7.01 -2.01 -3.13
N VAL A 103 8.03 -2.82 -3.45
CA VAL A 103 7.88 -3.97 -4.35
C VAL A 103 6.78 -4.93 -3.87
N VAL A 104 6.75 -5.27 -2.59
CA VAL A 104 5.72 -6.17 -2.05
C VAL A 104 4.33 -5.52 -2.07
N ALA A 105 4.22 -4.25 -1.70
CA ALA A 105 2.96 -3.51 -1.77
C ALA A 105 2.43 -3.42 -3.20
N GLU A 106 3.30 -3.14 -4.16
CA GLU A 106 2.95 -2.98 -5.56
C GLU A 106 2.64 -4.31 -6.24
N ALA A 107 3.31 -5.38 -5.85
CA ALA A 107 2.94 -6.73 -6.25
C ALA A 107 1.52 -7.06 -5.77
N LEU A 108 1.19 -6.75 -4.51
CA LEU A 108 -0.13 -6.95 -3.95
C LEU A 108 -1.21 -6.18 -4.73
N LEU A 109 -0.96 -4.90 -5.05
CA LEU A 109 -1.86 -4.07 -5.86
C LEU A 109 -2.01 -4.63 -7.29
N THR A 110 -0.90 -5.07 -7.89
CA THR A 110 -0.88 -5.68 -9.24
C THR A 110 -1.71 -6.97 -9.31
N PHE A 111 -1.67 -7.81 -8.27
CA PHE A 111 -2.54 -8.99 -8.19
C PHE A 111 -4.03 -8.63 -8.25
N ARG A 112 -4.42 -7.47 -7.71
CA ARG A 112 -5.80 -6.99 -7.78
C ARG A 112 -6.18 -6.53 -9.18
N VAL A 113 -5.28 -5.80 -9.85
CA VAL A 113 -5.46 -5.41 -11.26
C VAL A 113 -5.70 -6.66 -12.11
N TRP A 114 -4.88 -7.70 -11.92
CA TRP A 114 -5.06 -8.97 -12.63
C TRP A 114 -6.40 -9.66 -12.32
N ALA A 115 -6.84 -9.64 -11.06
CA ALA A 115 -8.12 -10.20 -10.66
C ALA A 115 -9.32 -9.46 -11.29
N LEU A 116 -9.25 -8.14 -11.45
CA LEU A 116 -10.29 -7.32 -12.09
C LEU A 116 -10.38 -7.52 -13.60
N TRP A 117 -9.28 -7.95 -14.23
CA TRP A 117 -9.26 -8.35 -15.63
C TRP A 117 -9.62 -9.83 -15.82
N GLU A 118 -10.51 -10.35 -14.97
CA GLU A 118 -11.05 -11.71 -15.03
C GLU A 118 -9.95 -12.79 -15.13
N ARG A 119 -8.77 -12.53 -14.55
CA ARG A 119 -7.61 -13.44 -14.60
C ARG A 119 -7.16 -13.78 -16.03
N SER A 120 -7.22 -12.80 -16.94
CA SER A 120 -6.66 -12.88 -18.29
C SER A 120 -5.29 -13.58 -18.32
N ARG A 121 -5.16 -14.62 -19.15
CA ARG A 121 -3.90 -15.35 -19.35
C ARG A 121 -2.81 -14.45 -19.93
N THR A 122 -3.19 -13.51 -20.80
CA THR A 122 -2.26 -12.54 -21.38
C THR A 122 -1.64 -11.66 -20.30
N LEU A 123 -2.45 -11.11 -19.39
CA LEU A 123 -1.95 -10.29 -18.28
C LEU A 123 -1.17 -11.10 -17.25
N ALA A 124 -1.45 -12.40 -17.10
CA ALA A 124 -0.65 -13.27 -16.24
C ALA A 124 0.82 -13.38 -16.69
N PHE A 125 1.12 -13.19 -17.98
CA PHE A 125 2.49 -13.14 -18.49
C PHE A 125 3.04 -11.72 -18.60
N ILE A 126 2.24 -10.75 -19.06
CA ILE A 126 2.71 -9.37 -19.26
C ILE A 126 3.03 -8.69 -17.92
N LEU A 127 2.19 -8.83 -16.89
CA LEU A 127 2.36 -8.10 -15.64
C LEU A 127 3.66 -8.45 -14.90
N PRO A 128 4.03 -9.74 -14.71
CA PRO A 128 5.30 -10.07 -14.06
C PRO A 128 6.53 -9.58 -14.83
N VAL A 129 6.51 -9.65 -16.17
CA VAL A 129 7.63 -9.17 -16.99
C VAL A 129 7.77 -7.66 -16.87
N ALA A 130 6.67 -6.91 -17.02
CA ALA A 130 6.66 -5.46 -16.84
C ALA A 130 7.10 -5.06 -15.41
N PHE A 131 6.64 -5.81 -14.41
CA PHE A 131 7.00 -5.60 -13.01
C PHE A 131 8.51 -5.76 -12.80
N ALA A 132 9.10 -6.85 -13.31
CA ALA A 132 10.54 -7.08 -13.22
C ALA A 132 11.36 -5.99 -13.92
N VAL A 133 10.93 -5.57 -15.13
CA VAL A 133 11.59 -4.49 -15.89
C VAL A 133 11.56 -3.15 -15.14
N CYS A 134 10.48 -2.86 -14.44
CA CYS A 134 10.34 -1.61 -13.68
C CYS A 134 11.12 -1.62 -12.37
N TRP A 135 11.05 -2.71 -11.61
CA TRP A 135 11.56 -2.79 -10.24
C TRP A 135 12.99 -3.30 -10.11
N ALA A 136 13.49 -4.13 -11.04
CA ALA A 136 14.89 -4.60 -10.97
C ALA A 136 15.90 -3.43 -11.06
N PRO A 137 15.74 -2.44 -11.95
CA PRO A 137 16.60 -1.25 -11.96
C PRO A 137 16.54 -0.44 -10.67
N ALA A 138 15.40 -0.43 -9.96
CA ALA A 138 15.26 0.33 -8.71
C ALA A 138 16.18 -0.20 -7.60
N PHE A 139 16.40 -1.52 -7.52
CA PHE A 139 17.38 -2.10 -6.60
C PHE A 139 18.82 -1.71 -6.96
N VAL A 140 19.15 -1.67 -8.24
CA VAL A 140 20.47 -1.25 -8.73
C VAL A 140 20.73 0.23 -8.41
N VAL A 141 19.74 1.09 -8.67
CA VAL A 141 19.79 2.52 -8.32
C VAL A 141 19.95 2.71 -6.82
N MET A 142 19.17 1.99 -6.00
CA MET A 142 19.28 2.06 -4.54
C MET A 142 20.66 1.62 -4.05
N TYR A 143 21.24 0.56 -4.63
CA TYR A 143 22.60 0.15 -4.31
C TYR A 143 23.62 1.26 -4.57
N TYR A 144 23.60 1.88 -5.76
CA TYR A 144 24.52 2.97 -6.08
C TYR A 144 24.26 4.23 -5.22
N PHE A 145 23.00 4.52 -4.91
CA PHE A 145 22.65 5.60 -3.98
C PHE A 145 23.29 5.37 -2.62
N GLN A 146 23.14 4.18 -2.04
CA GLN A 146 23.70 3.82 -0.74
C GLN A 146 25.24 3.91 -0.73
N GLN A 147 25.91 3.49 -1.81
CA GLN A 147 27.37 3.63 -1.94
C GLN A 147 27.83 5.10 -2.05
N SER A 148 26.95 6.00 -2.49
CA SER A 148 27.25 7.43 -2.59
C SER A 148 27.11 8.18 -1.25
N LEU A 149 26.47 7.57 -0.24
CA LEU A 149 26.27 8.21 1.06
C LEU A 149 27.58 8.38 1.80
N ARG A 150 27.81 9.59 2.31
CA ARG A 150 28.94 9.92 3.19
C ARG A 150 28.43 10.40 4.54
N PHE A 151 28.96 9.80 5.60
CA PHE A 151 28.61 10.10 6.98
C PHE A 151 29.76 10.81 7.69
N SER A 152 29.43 11.84 8.46
CA SER A 152 30.37 12.50 9.38
C SER A 152 30.10 12.06 10.82
N PRO A 153 31.12 12.01 11.70
CA PRO A 153 30.88 11.95 13.14
C PRO A 153 30.04 13.15 13.59
N ALA A 154 29.31 12.96 14.70
CA ALA A 154 28.51 14.01 15.31
C ALA A 154 29.39 15.24 15.61
N PRO A 155 28.96 16.46 15.21
CA PRO A 155 29.77 17.66 15.43
C PRO A 155 29.98 17.98 16.91
N ILE A 156 29.05 17.53 17.75
CA ILE A 156 29.04 17.73 19.19
C ILE A 156 28.83 16.36 19.86
N PRO A 157 29.64 16.00 20.88
CA PRO A 157 29.42 14.78 21.64
C PRO A 157 28.01 14.73 22.24
N GLY A 158 27.36 13.57 22.12
CA GLY A 158 26.03 13.33 22.71
C GLY A 158 24.84 13.72 21.84
N VAL A 159 25.03 14.35 20.67
CA VAL A 159 23.93 14.58 19.72
C VAL A 159 23.53 13.24 19.06
N PRO A 160 22.24 12.87 19.08
CA PRO A 160 21.76 11.65 18.44
C PRO A 160 21.61 11.80 16.93
N GLY A 161 21.68 10.67 16.23
CA GLY A 161 21.47 10.61 14.78
C GLY A 161 22.74 10.38 13.96
N CYS A 162 22.51 10.17 12.66
CA CYS A 162 23.55 9.99 11.65
C CYS A 162 23.61 11.21 10.72
N PHE A 163 24.79 11.83 10.62
CA PHE A 163 24.97 13.06 9.84
C PHE A 163 25.39 12.74 8.40
N VAL A 164 24.44 12.84 7.47
CA VAL A 164 24.71 12.69 6.03
C VAL A 164 25.26 14.00 5.48
N ILE A 165 26.50 13.97 4.99
CA ILE A 165 27.18 15.16 4.43
C ILE A 165 27.17 15.20 2.90
N ALA A 166 27.01 14.04 2.25
CA ALA A 166 26.90 13.96 0.80
C ALA A 166 26.02 12.78 0.41
N ALA A 167 25.21 12.98 -0.63
CA ALA A 167 24.38 11.97 -1.26
C ALA A 167 24.25 12.31 -2.75
N SER A 168 24.21 11.29 -3.61
CA SER A 168 23.96 11.51 -5.04
C SER A 168 22.48 11.76 -5.35
N GLU A 169 22.23 12.46 -6.45
CA GLU A 169 20.88 12.72 -6.98
C GLU A 169 20.25 11.49 -7.66
N ILE A 170 20.87 10.31 -7.58
CA ILE A 170 20.42 9.12 -8.31
C ILE A 170 19.10 8.56 -7.73
N LEU A 171 18.79 8.84 -6.46
CA LEU A 171 17.57 8.38 -5.77
C LEU A 171 16.28 8.76 -6.49
N LYS A 172 16.27 9.89 -7.22
CA LYS A 172 15.11 10.34 -8.00
C LYS A 172 14.61 9.29 -9.00
N TRP A 173 15.49 8.44 -9.52
CA TRP A 173 15.11 7.40 -10.45
C TRP A 173 14.28 6.28 -9.82
N CYS A 174 14.44 6.00 -8.51
CA CYS A 174 13.53 5.10 -7.80
C CYS A 174 12.10 5.66 -7.77
N TRP A 175 11.95 6.97 -7.53
CA TRP A 175 10.65 7.64 -7.55
C TRP A 175 10.03 7.67 -8.94
N VAL A 176 10.84 7.85 -9.99
CA VAL A 176 10.38 7.76 -11.37
C VAL A 176 9.81 6.36 -11.67
N SER A 177 10.50 5.29 -11.25
CA SER A 177 9.96 3.92 -11.41
C SER A 177 8.62 3.75 -10.69
N LEU A 178 8.50 4.24 -9.45
CA LEU A 178 7.26 4.19 -8.68
C LEU A 178 6.10 4.92 -9.38
N ILE A 179 6.34 6.14 -9.90
CA ILE A 179 5.32 6.91 -10.62
C ILE A 179 4.88 6.19 -11.90
N ILE A 180 5.83 5.66 -12.67
CA ILE A 180 5.54 4.90 -13.90
C ILE A 180 4.63 3.71 -13.56
N TRP A 181 4.96 2.98 -12.50
CA TRP A 181 4.19 1.82 -12.09
C TRP A 181 2.79 2.19 -11.56
N ASN A 182 2.68 3.23 -10.72
CA ASN A 182 1.41 3.75 -10.22
C ASN A 182 0.52 4.25 -11.36
N ALA A 183 1.07 4.97 -12.34
CA ALA A 183 0.32 5.42 -13.52
C ALA A 183 -0.18 4.23 -14.34
N PHE A 184 0.68 3.23 -14.56
CA PHE A 184 0.34 2.03 -15.30
C PHE A 184 -0.78 1.22 -14.63
N THR A 185 -0.67 0.95 -13.32
CA THR A 185 -1.69 0.21 -12.59
C THR A 185 -3.00 0.99 -12.48
N LEU A 186 -2.95 2.30 -12.24
CA LEU A 186 -4.13 3.17 -12.25
C LEU A 186 -4.84 3.15 -13.62
N PHE A 187 -4.09 3.23 -14.72
CA PHE A 187 -4.67 3.16 -16.07
C PHE A 187 -5.34 1.81 -16.35
N LEU A 188 -4.68 0.71 -15.96
CA LEU A 188 -5.27 -0.63 -16.08
C LEU A 188 -6.50 -0.83 -15.20
N MET A 189 -6.54 -0.18 -14.03
CA MET A 189 -7.72 -0.16 -13.17
C MET A 189 -8.87 0.60 -13.83
N LEU A 190 -8.60 1.74 -14.47
CA LEU A 190 -9.60 2.61 -15.09
C LEU A 190 -10.37 1.96 -16.26
N ILE A 191 -9.73 1.07 -17.03
CA ILE A 191 -10.35 0.47 -18.21
C ILE A 191 -11.56 -0.41 -17.85
N PRO A 192 -11.44 -1.45 -17.00
CA PRO A 192 -12.57 -2.32 -16.64
C PRO A 192 -13.78 -1.58 -16.06
N GLY A 193 -13.60 -0.60 -15.17
CA GLY A 193 -14.79 0.08 -14.63
C GLY A 193 -15.31 1.21 -15.49
N MET A 194 -14.54 1.78 -16.42
CA MET A 194 -15.15 2.57 -17.50
C MET A 194 -16.00 1.69 -18.42
N ARG A 195 -15.51 0.49 -18.79
CA ARG A 195 -16.30 -0.47 -19.58
C ARG A 195 -17.59 -0.85 -18.86
N HIS A 196 -17.49 -1.15 -17.56
CA HIS A 196 -18.64 -1.51 -16.77
C HIS A 196 -19.63 -0.36 -16.60
N TYR A 197 -19.16 0.85 -16.28
CA TYR A 197 -19.97 2.06 -16.18
C TYR A 197 -20.75 2.36 -17.45
N ARG A 198 -20.13 2.12 -18.63
CA ARG A 198 -20.80 2.27 -19.93
C ARG A 198 -21.79 1.15 -20.22
N SER A 199 -21.55 -0.07 -19.73
CA SER A 199 -22.40 -1.24 -19.99
C SER A 199 -23.61 -1.36 -19.05
N GLN A 200 -23.55 -0.78 -17.85
CA GLN A 200 -24.59 -0.90 -16.84
C GLN A 200 -25.10 0.47 -16.38
N LEU A 201 -26.07 1.00 -17.12
CA LEU A 201 -26.95 2.06 -16.61
C LEU A 201 -27.97 1.54 -15.57
N HIS A 202 -28.01 0.23 -15.27
CA HIS A 202 -29.17 -0.36 -14.59
C HIS A 202 -28.99 -1.35 -13.42
N SER A 203 -27.85 -2.02 -13.13
CA SER A 203 -27.89 -3.06 -12.07
C SER A 203 -26.55 -3.52 -11.46
N SER A 204 -25.97 -2.78 -10.50
CA SER A 204 -25.46 -3.32 -9.22
C SER A 204 -24.73 -2.27 -8.38
N LEU A 205 -25.29 -1.93 -7.21
CA LEU A 205 -24.72 -0.98 -6.25
C LEU A 205 -23.35 -1.46 -5.71
N LEU A 206 -23.20 -2.77 -5.50
CA LEU A 206 -21.99 -3.42 -4.97
C LEU A 206 -20.76 -3.27 -5.88
N TYR A 207 -20.94 -3.41 -7.20
CA TYR A 207 -19.83 -3.26 -8.14
C TYR A 207 -19.40 -1.79 -8.26
N SER A 208 -20.35 -0.86 -8.23
CA SER A 208 -20.07 0.58 -8.24
C SER A 208 -19.25 1.02 -7.02
N VAL A 209 -19.59 0.55 -5.82
CA VAL A 209 -18.87 0.91 -4.58
C VAL A 209 -17.47 0.29 -4.53
N VAL A 210 -17.31 -0.98 -4.89
CA VAL A 210 -15.98 -1.64 -4.92
C VAL A 210 -15.04 -0.98 -5.94
N TYR A 211 -15.56 -0.58 -7.09
CA TYR A 211 -14.77 0.09 -8.11
C TYR A 211 -14.48 1.56 -7.78
N ARG A 212 -15.48 2.28 -7.25
CA ARG A 212 -15.35 3.67 -6.81
C ARG A 212 -14.31 3.77 -5.70
N ASP A 213 -14.47 2.98 -4.65
CA ASP A 213 -13.61 3.06 -3.47
C ASP A 213 -12.21 2.49 -3.76
N GLY A 214 -12.12 1.40 -4.55
CA GLY A 214 -10.83 0.84 -4.97
C GLY A 214 -10.00 1.79 -5.82
N THR A 215 -10.59 2.45 -6.82
CA THR A 215 -9.88 3.35 -7.74
C THR A 215 -9.36 4.60 -7.03
N PHE A 216 -10.08 5.11 -6.02
CA PHE A 216 -9.63 6.27 -5.25
C PHE A 216 -8.28 6.03 -4.58
N TYR A 217 -8.04 4.84 -4.02
CA TYR A 217 -6.74 4.56 -3.41
C TYR A 217 -5.59 4.52 -4.42
N PHE A 218 -5.79 3.96 -5.62
CA PHE A 218 -4.78 4.01 -6.69
C PHE A 218 -4.52 5.45 -7.15
N PHE A 219 -5.55 6.27 -7.22
CA PHE A 219 -5.40 7.70 -7.52
C PHE A 219 -4.61 8.43 -6.42
N PHE A 220 -4.91 8.17 -5.13
CA PHE A 220 -4.14 8.74 -4.03
C PHE A 220 -2.68 8.30 -4.05
N LEU A 221 -2.40 7.02 -4.30
CA LEU A 221 -1.02 6.51 -4.44
C LEU A 221 -0.28 7.21 -5.59
N PHE A 222 -0.94 7.43 -6.73
CA PHE A 222 -0.37 8.16 -7.85
C PHE A 222 -0.08 9.63 -7.49
N VAL A 223 -1.05 10.35 -6.93
CA VAL A 223 -0.86 11.75 -6.49
C VAL A 223 0.25 11.86 -5.45
N LEU A 224 0.26 10.95 -4.50
CA LEU A 224 1.27 10.87 -3.46
C LEU A 224 2.65 10.64 -4.07
N SER A 225 2.81 9.72 -5.04
CA SER A 225 4.07 9.52 -5.74
C SER A 225 4.55 10.77 -6.52
N ILE A 226 3.63 11.56 -7.09
CA ILE A 226 3.94 12.86 -7.72
C ILE A 226 4.44 13.86 -6.67
N ILE A 227 3.76 13.98 -5.53
CA ILE A 227 4.17 14.87 -4.45
C ILE A 227 5.60 14.51 -4.00
N ASN A 228 5.91 13.22 -3.84
CA ASN A 228 7.22 12.78 -3.40
C ASN A 228 8.35 13.07 -4.40
N ILE A 229 8.13 12.94 -5.71
CA ILE A 229 9.17 13.35 -6.67
C ILE A 229 9.38 14.86 -6.66
N VAL A 230 8.31 15.65 -6.56
CA VAL A 230 8.39 17.11 -6.48
C VAL A 230 9.18 17.52 -5.23
N LEU A 231 8.84 16.95 -4.07
CA LEU A 231 9.57 17.19 -2.83
C LEU A 231 11.02 16.71 -2.94
N THR A 232 11.28 15.55 -3.55
CA THR A 232 12.65 15.04 -3.73
C THR A 232 13.50 15.98 -4.58
N VAL A 233 12.95 16.56 -5.65
CA VAL A 233 13.72 17.45 -6.53
C VAL A 233 13.85 18.87 -5.96
N THR A 234 12.88 19.34 -5.18
CA THR A 234 12.88 20.71 -4.62
C THR A 234 13.58 20.82 -3.26
N VAL A 235 13.55 19.76 -2.46
CA VAL A 235 14.12 19.74 -1.11
C VAL A 235 15.59 19.33 -1.16
N VAL A 236 16.40 20.01 -0.33
CA VAL A 236 17.83 19.72 -0.18
C VAL A 236 18.08 18.24 0.14
N PRO A 237 19.16 17.63 -0.40
CA PRO A 237 19.39 16.18 -0.33
C PRO A 237 19.33 15.60 1.09
N THR A 238 19.85 16.33 2.07
CA THR A 238 19.91 15.93 3.48
C THR A 238 18.54 15.83 4.14
N LYS A 239 17.51 16.51 3.62
CA LYS A 239 16.14 16.48 4.16
C LYS A 239 15.24 15.47 3.43
N ARG A 240 15.74 14.69 2.46
CA ARG A 240 14.92 13.76 1.67
C ARG A 240 14.55 12.47 2.40
N PHE A 241 15.27 12.13 3.47
CA PHE A 241 15.05 10.90 4.22
C PHE A 241 13.66 10.87 4.86
N PHE A 242 13.23 11.94 5.54
CA PHE A 242 11.89 11.99 6.13
C PHE A 242 10.78 11.85 5.08
N ILE A 243 10.96 12.41 3.87
CA ILE A 243 10.00 12.29 2.76
C ILE A 243 9.87 10.82 2.37
N SER A 244 11.00 10.12 2.27
CA SER A 244 11.03 8.70 1.94
C SER A 244 10.33 7.84 3.00
N SER A 245 10.55 8.15 4.29
CA SER A 245 9.93 7.46 5.43
C SER A 245 8.42 7.73 5.50
N LEU A 246 8.01 8.99 5.31
CA LEU A 246 6.60 9.37 5.28
C LEU A 246 5.88 8.66 4.13
N GLU A 247 6.48 8.66 2.94
CA GLU A 247 5.92 7.96 1.79
C GLU A 247 5.83 6.46 2.01
N ARG A 248 6.87 5.86 2.60
CA ARG A 248 6.90 4.43 2.90
C ARG A 248 5.72 4.03 3.79
N CYS A 249 5.47 4.82 4.84
CA CYS A 249 4.35 4.64 5.75
C CYS A 249 3.00 4.81 5.04
N LEU A 250 2.80 5.94 4.34
CA LEU A 250 1.54 6.24 3.66
C LEU A 250 1.21 5.20 2.58
N HIS A 251 2.21 4.76 1.82
CA HIS A 251 2.05 3.74 0.79
C HIS A 251 1.56 2.42 1.39
N SER A 252 2.17 1.96 2.50
CA SER A 252 1.72 0.74 3.20
C SER A 252 0.31 0.91 3.79
N MET A 253 0.00 2.06 4.40
CA MET A 253 -1.33 2.37 4.94
C MET A 253 -2.39 2.29 3.85
N LEU A 254 -2.18 2.98 2.72
CA LEU A 254 -3.10 2.99 1.59
C LEU A 254 -3.26 1.58 1.02
N ALA A 255 -2.18 0.88 0.70
CA ALA A 255 -2.22 -0.48 0.16
C ALA A 255 -3.00 -1.45 1.08
N SER A 256 -2.81 -1.30 2.40
CA SER A 256 -3.52 -2.09 3.40
C SER A 256 -5.02 -1.77 3.45
N ARG A 257 -5.38 -0.49 3.48
CA ARG A 257 -6.78 -0.04 3.54
C ARG A 257 -7.58 -0.48 2.33
N VAL A 258 -6.99 -0.41 1.13
CA VAL A 258 -7.67 -0.90 -0.08
C VAL A 258 -8.03 -2.38 0.09
N ILE A 259 -7.15 -3.18 0.71
CA ILE A 259 -7.36 -4.64 0.88
C ILE A 259 -8.42 -4.93 1.92
N LEU A 260 -8.32 -4.27 3.08
CA LEU A 260 -9.27 -4.44 4.17
C LEU A 260 -10.68 -3.99 3.76
N HIS A 261 -10.84 -2.79 3.21
CA HIS A 261 -12.16 -2.28 2.84
C HIS A 261 -12.83 -3.14 1.76
N MET A 262 -12.08 -3.61 0.76
CA MET A 262 -12.66 -4.52 -0.23
C MET A 262 -13.12 -5.85 0.38
N ARG A 263 -12.34 -6.40 1.32
CA ARG A 263 -12.71 -7.66 2.00
C ARG A 263 -13.91 -7.48 2.91
N ASP A 264 -14.03 -6.32 3.55
CA ASP A 264 -15.17 -5.96 4.39
C ASP A 264 -16.45 -5.85 3.56
N HIS A 265 -16.41 -5.10 2.44
CA HIS A 265 -17.54 -5.00 1.52
C HIS A 265 -17.92 -6.32 0.85
N ALA A 266 -16.96 -7.24 0.66
CA ALA A 266 -17.25 -8.57 0.14
C ALA A 266 -17.92 -9.50 1.18
N ARG A 267 -17.86 -9.16 2.48
CA ARG A 267 -18.54 -9.90 3.55
C ARG A 267 -19.97 -9.41 3.80
N LEU A 268 -20.22 -8.10 3.67
CA LEU A 268 -21.54 -7.54 3.88
C LEU A 268 -22.50 -8.01 2.77
N PRO A 269 -23.68 -8.54 3.11
CA PRO A 269 -24.74 -8.73 2.13
C PRO A 269 -25.05 -7.37 1.47
N PRO A 270 -25.46 -7.36 0.18
CA PRO A 270 -25.98 -6.14 -0.44
C PRO A 270 -27.04 -5.52 0.48
N GLU A 271 -26.96 -4.21 0.75
CA GLU A 271 -27.90 -3.47 1.61
C GLU A 271 -29.38 -3.60 1.17
N TRP A 272 -29.62 -4.02 -0.08
CA TRP A 272 -30.96 -4.35 -0.58
C TRP A 272 -31.46 -5.74 -0.13
N GLU A 273 -30.58 -6.70 0.19
CA GLU A 273 -30.95 -8.01 0.76
C GLU A 273 -31.34 -7.87 2.24
N SER A 274 -30.67 -7.00 3.00
CA SER A 274 -31.07 -6.68 4.38
C SER A 274 -32.43 -5.96 4.41
N GLY A 275 -32.67 -5.00 3.51
CA GLY A 275 -33.96 -4.35 3.38
C GLY A 275 -35.09 -5.29 2.91
N ARG A 276 -34.79 -6.28 2.06
CA ARG A 276 -35.76 -7.30 1.65
C ARG A 276 -36.13 -8.23 2.81
N SER A 277 -35.14 -8.56 3.66
CA SER A 277 -35.33 -9.36 4.87
C SER A 277 -36.22 -8.63 5.89
N GLU A 278 -35.95 -7.35 6.19
CA GLU A 278 -36.78 -6.56 7.11
C GLU A 278 -38.22 -6.36 6.59
N VAL A 279 -38.40 -6.17 5.28
CA VAL A 279 -39.73 -6.04 4.68
C VAL A 279 -40.50 -7.37 4.70
N GLU A 280 -39.83 -8.51 4.57
CA GLU A 280 -40.45 -9.84 4.65
C GLU A 280 -40.87 -10.19 6.10
N PHE A 281 -40.16 -9.69 7.10
CA PHE A 281 -40.55 -9.79 8.52
C PHE A 281 -41.65 -8.80 8.95
N ALA A 282 -41.87 -7.71 8.19
CA ALA A 282 -42.89 -6.70 8.48
C ALA A 282 -44.27 -7.00 7.84
N LEU A 283 -44.42 -8.10 7.10
CA LEU A 283 -45.71 -8.50 6.56
C LEU A 283 -46.64 -8.99 7.70
N PRO A 284 -47.84 -8.41 7.86
CA PRO A 284 -48.78 -8.85 8.89
C PRO A 284 -49.22 -10.30 8.64
N PRO A 285 -49.58 -11.05 9.70
CA PRO A 285 -50.02 -12.44 9.55
C PRO A 285 -51.23 -12.50 8.61
N ARG A 286 -51.11 -13.31 7.54
CA ARG A 286 -52.21 -13.66 6.64
C ARG A 286 -53.38 -14.17 7.48
N GLN A 287 -54.42 -13.35 7.61
CA GLN A 287 -55.72 -13.83 8.07
C GLN A 287 -56.29 -14.78 7.00
N ASN A 288 -56.77 -15.93 7.47
CA ASN A 288 -57.42 -16.98 6.70
C ASN A 288 -58.46 -16.42 5.73
N GLY A 289 -58.41 -16.83 4.46
CA GLY A 289 -59.49 -16.59 3.51
C GLY A 289 -59.14 -16.89 2.06
N THR A 290 -59.54 -18.09 1.62
CA THR A 290 -59.75 -18.48 0.21
C THR A 290 -58.52 -18.82 -0.63
N VAL A 291 -58.30 -20.12 -0.80
CA VAL A 291 -57.41 -20.74 -1.79
C VAL A 291 -57.96 -20.46 -3.19
N ILE A 292 -57.22 -19.71 -4.02
CA ILE A 292 -57.33 -19.81 -5.48
C ILE A 292 -56.11 -20.59 -5.94
N SER A 293 -56.33 -21.86 -6.27
CA SER A 293 -55.31 -22.75 -6.85
C SER A 293 -55.05 -22.35 -8.31
N VAL A 294 -53.91 -21.74 -8.59
CA VAL A 294 -53.38 -21.70 -9.96
C VAL A 294 -52.58 -22.98 -10.17
N ARG A 295 -53.20 -23.92 -10.89
CA ARG A 295 -52.65 -25.21 -11.30
C ARG A 295 -51.56 -24.99 -12.34
N SER A 296 -50.30 -25.21 -11.98
CA SER A 296 -49.22 -25.49 -12.94
C SER A 296 -49.00 -27.01 -12.97
N GLN A 297 -49.51 -27.66 -14.02
CA GLN A 297 -49.16 -29.05 -14.35
C GLN A 297 -47.83 -29.04 -15.10
N VAL A 298 -46.78 -29.61 -14.50
CA VAL A 298 -45.68 -30.21 -15.26
C VAL A 298 -45.43 -31.60 -14.67
N ASP A 299 -45.63 -32.59 -15.52
CA ASP A 299 -45.71 -34.03 -15.32
C ASP A 299 -44.35 -34.66 -14.88
N PRO A 300 -44.30 -35.50 -13.83
CA PRO A 300 -43.11 -36.25 -13.46
C PRO A 300 -43.19 -37.69 -14.00
N SER A 301 -42.75 -37.90 -15.23
CA SER A 301 -42.59 -39.26 -15.77
C SER A 301 -41.43 -39.38 -16.77
N ARG A 302 -40.20 -39.58 -16.25
CA ARG A 302 -39.22 -40.49 -16.86
C ARG A 302 -37.99 -40.71 -15.96
N ASN A 303 -37.94 -41.88 -15.36
CA ASN A 303 -36.72 -42.53 -14.90
C ASN A 303 -35.81 -42.85 -16.11
N TYR A 304 -34.49 -42.63 -16.01
CA TYR A 304 -33.47 -43.62 -16.39
C TYR A 304 -32.05 -43.28 -15.87
N LYS A 305 -31.51 -44.25 -15.13
CA LYS A 305 -30.13 -44.66 -14.80
C LYS A 305 -28.89 -43.88 -15.30
N ALA A 306 -27.99 -43.66 -14.33
CA ALA A 306 -26.58 -44.09 -14.23
C ALA A 306 -25.44 -43.49 -15.11
N SER A 307 -24.24 -43.55 -14.50
CA SER A 307 -22.85 -43.32 -15.00
C SER A 307 -22.32 -41.92 -14.67
N GLY A 308 -21.17 -41.70 -14.00
CA GLY A 308 -20.00 -42.53 -13.78
C GLY A 308 -18.77 -41.88 -14.43
N LEU A 309 -17.77 -41.55 -13.60
CA LEU A 309 -16.32 -41.44 -13.87
C LEU A 309 -15.67 -40.13 -14.37
N HIS A 310 -14.62 -39.81 -13.60
CA HIS A 310 -13.35 -39.12 -13.85
C HIS A 310 -13.28 -37.60 -13.97
#